data_AF-A0A7W0VPX7-F1
#
_entry.id   AF-A0A7W0VPX7-F1
#
_cell.length_a   1.000
_cell.length_b   1.000
_cell.length_c   1.000
_cell.angle_alpha   90.00
_cell.angle_beta   90.00
_cell.angle_gamma   90.00
#
_symmetry.space_group_name_H-M   'P 1'
#
loop_
_entity.id
_entity.type
_entity.pdbx_description
1 polymer ?
#
loop_
_entity_poly.entity_id
_entity_poly.type
_entity_poly.pdbx_seq_one_letter_code
_entity_poly.pdbx_strand_id
1 'polypeptide(L)' 'MDRRNAKRLDVVTAILTATSATYQDGRDNWRLRGGHDREGDAMTVVVDFVADLLVVTMF' A
#
# COMPACT_ATOMS: atom_id res chain seq x y z
N MET A 1 3.37 -21.29 4.62
CA MET A 1 2.78 -19.94 4.52
C MET A 1 2.17 -19.87 3.12
N ASP A 2 0.86 -19.97 3.03
CA ASP A 2 0.17 -20.00 1.73
C ASP A 2 0.45 -18.70 0.98
N ARG A 3 0.86 -18.78 -0.28
CA ARG A 3 1.07 -17.60 -1.14
C ARG A 3 -0.29 -17.04 -1.53
N ARG A 4 -0.93 -16.32 -0.62
CA ARG A 4 -2.16 -15.60 -0.92
C ARG A 4 -1.80 -14.39 -1.79
N ASN A 5 -2.29 -14.39 -3.03
CA ASN A 5 -2.15 -13.22 -3.90
C ASN A 5 -3.10 -12.14 -3.38
N ALA A 6 -2.54 -11.00 -2.97
CA ALA A 6 -3.32 -9.85 -2.55
C ALA A 6 -4.25 -9.39 -3.68
N LYS A 7 -5.51 -9.12 -3.35
CA LYS A 7 -6.53 -8.69 -4.31
C LYS A 7 -6.67 -7.17 -4.30
N ARG A 8 -7.31 -6.62 -5.34
CA ARG A 8 -7.58 -5.17 -5.43
C ARG A 8 -8.23 -4.59 -4.16
N LEU A 9 -9.21 -5.29 -3.58
CA LEU A 9 -9.87 -4.81 -2.37
C LEU A 9 -8.96 -4.82 -1.15
N ASP A 10 -8.00 -5.74 -1.10
CA ASP A 10 -7.02 -5.83 -0.01
C ASP A 10 -6.08 -4.61 -0.06
N VAL A 11 -5.67 -4.18 -1.26
CA VAL A 11 -4.92 -2.93 -1.48
C VAL A 11 -5.71 -1.70 -1.03
N VAL A 12 -6.99 -1.62 -1.42
CA VAL A 12 -7.85 -0.48 -1.05
C VAL A 12 -8.01 -0.40 0.47
N THR A 13 -8.29 -1.53 1.14
CA THR A 13 -8.38 -1.58 2.60
C THR A 13 -7.06 -1.19 3.25
N ALA A 14 -5.92 -1.68 2.76
CA ALA A 14 -4.62 -1.34 3.30
C ALA A 14 -4.31 0.17 3.20
N ILE A 15 -4.64 0.81 2.08
CA ILE A 15 -4.48 2.25 1.91
C ILE A 15 -5.39 3.03 2.86
N LEU A 16 -6.68 2.65 2.94
CA LEU A 16 -7.66 3.35 3.78
C LEU A 16 -7.43 3.19 5.28
N THR A 17 -6.75 2.12 5.69
CA THR A 17 -6.47 1.81 7.10
C THR A 17 -5.05 2.15 7.53
N ALA A 18 -4.20 2.61 6.61
CA ALA A 18 -2.85 3.02 6.92
C ALA A 18 -2.84 4.12 7.99
N THR A 19 -1.99 3.94 9.00
CA THR A 19 -1.90 4.86 10.14
C THR A 19 -0.80 5.90 9.95
N SER A 20 0.08 5.70 8.98
CA SER A 20 1.15 6.63 8.64
C SER A 20 1.46 6.61 7.15
N ALA A 21 1.82 7.78 6.63
CA ALA A 21 2.35 7.96 5.30
C ALA A 21 3.66 8.76 5.40
N THR A 22 4.70 8.31 4.72
CA THR A 22 6.00 8.98 4.69
C THR A 22 6.44 9.17 3.26
N TYR A 23 6.69 10.41 2.87
CA TYR A 23 7.30 10.71 1.58
C TYR A 23 8.77 10.25 1.58
N GLN A 24 9.17 9.52 0.54
CA GLN A 24 10.51 8.98 0.39
C GLN A 24 11.32 9.86 -0.57
N ASP A 25 12.01 10.86 -0.01
CA ASP A 25 12.91 11.73 -0.78
C ASP A 25 13.97 10.90 -1.53
N GLY A 26 14.17 11.22 -2.81
CA GLY A 26 15.01 10.45 -3.74
C GLY A 26 14.35 9.25 -4.44
N ARG A 27 13.12 8.85 -4.06
CA ARG A 27 12.28 7.91 -4.83
C ARG A 27 11.00 8.52 -5.38
N ASP A 28 10.70 9.76 -4.98
CA ASP A 28 9.51 10.52 -5.37
C ASP A 28 8.18 9.76 -5.16
N ASN A 29 8.08 9.05 -4.03
CA ASN A 29 6.90 8.25 -3.73
C ASN A 29 6.55 8.22 -2.23
N TRP A 30 5.35 7.73 -1.93
CA TRP A 30 4.82 7.65 -0.58
C TRP A 30 4.81 6.23 -0.08
N ARG A 31 5.37 6.01 1.11
CA ARG A 31 5.26 4.74 1.82
C ARG A 31 4.21 4.80 2.90
N LEU A 32 3.19 3.97 2.78
CA LEU A 32 2.09 3.83 3.72
C LEU A 32 2.33 2.60 4.61
N ARG A 33 2.15 2.75 5.91
CA ARG A 33 2.37 1.68 6.91
C ARG A 33 1.21 1.59 7.90
N GLY A 34 1.12 0.42 8.54
CA GLY A 34 0.10 0.13 9.55
C GLY A 34 -1.29 -0.16 8.95
N GLY A 35 -1.40 -0.24 7.63
CA GLY A 35 -2.60 -0.72 6.96
C GLY A 35 -2.71 -2.23 7.06
N HIS A 36 -3.91 -2.75 6.86
CA HIS A 36 -4.19 -4.17 6.82
C HIS A 36 -5.08 -4.53 5.63
N ASP A 37 -5.02 -5.78 5.21
CA ASP A 37 -5.93 -6.33 4.22
C ASP A 37 -7.33 -6.58 4.83
N ARG A 38 -8.24 -7.18 4.06
CA ARG A 38 -9.60 -7.46 4.56
C ARG A 38 -9.69 -8.59 5.58
N GLU A 39 -8.64 -9.39 5.72
CA GLU A 39 -8.55 -10.48 6.71
C GLU A 39 -7.77 -10.03 7.97
N GLY A 40 -7.25 -8.80 7.97
CA GLY A 40 -6.51 -8.21 9.09
C GLY A 40 -5.00 -8.42 9.01
N ASP A 41 -4.49 -8.97 7.90
CA ASP A 41 -3.06 -9.15 7.69
C ASP A 41 -2.40 -7.78 7.41
N ALA A 42 -1.34 -7.49 8.14
CA ALA A 42 -0.61 -6.23 7.98
C ALA A 42 -0.03 -6.12 6.56
N MET A 43 -0.19 -4.95 5.94
CA MET A 43 0.28 -4.68 4.59
C MET A 43 1.02 -3.34 4.52
N THR A 44 2.18 -3.34 3.87
CA THR A 44 2.88 -2.11 3.52
C THR A 44 2.67 -1.82 2.05
N VAL A 45 2.33 -0.58 1.73
CA VAL A 45 2.08 -0.14 0.36
C VAL A 45 2.94 1.07 0.02
N VAL A 46 3.47 1.08 -1.20
CA VAL A 46 4.16 2.22 -1.80
C VAL A 46 3.29 2.76 -2.91
N VAL A 47 3.11 4.09 -2.93
CA VAL A 47 2.22 4.80 -3.85
C VAL A 47 3.03 5.82 -4.62
N ASP A 48 3.07 5.66 -5.94
CA ASP A 48 3.72 6.56 -6.89
C ASP A 48 2.63 7.33 -7.67
N PHE A 49 2.83 8.63 -7.87
CA PHE A 49 1.98 9.47 -8.72
C PHE A 49 2.64 9.60 -10.10
N VAL A 50 2.06 8.97 -11.12
CA VAL A 50 2.61 8.98 -12.48
C VAL A 50 1.58 9.58 -13.43
N ALA A 51 1.84 10.80 -13.92
CA ALA A 51 0.84 11.61 -14.62
C ALA A 51 -0.45 11.70 -13.77
N ASP A 52 -1.59 11.23 -14.29
CA ASP A 52 -2.87 11.22 -13.59
C ASP A 52 -3.22 9.86 -12.96
N LEU A 53 -2.22 8.99 -12.77
CA LEU A 53 -2.39 7.63 -12.24
C LEU A 53 -1.71 7.45 -10.89
N LEU A 54 -2.34 6.64 -10.04
CA LEU A 54 -1.76 6.09 -8.83
C LEU A 54 -1.24 4.68 -9.13
N VAL A 55 0.07 4.49 -9.02
CA VAL A 55 0.69 3.15 -9.09
C VAL A 55 0.95 2.68 -7.67
N VAL A 56 0.50 1.47 -7.35
CA VAL A 56 0.58 0.92 -5.99
C VAL A 56 1.37 -0.38 -5.99
N THR A 57 2.44 -0.41 -5.19
CA THR A 57 3.28 -1.60 -4.99
C THR A 57 3.11 -2.12 -3.56
N MET A 58 2.90 -3.43 -3.41
CA MET A 58 2.69 -4.09 -2.11
C MET A 58 3.94 -4.86 -1.66
N PHE A 59 4.16 -4.93 -0.35
CA PHE A 59 5.23 -5.69 0.30
C PHE A 59 4.70 -6.54 1.45
#